data_AF-A0A7W5G0B9-F1
#
_entry.id   AF-A0A7W5G0B9-F1
#
_cell.length_a   1.000
_cell.length_b   1.000
_cell.length_c   1.000
_cell.angle_alpha   90.00
_cell.angle_beta   90.00
_cell.angle_gamma   90.00
#
_symmetry.space_group_name_H-M   'P 1'
#
loop_
_entity.id
_entity.type
_entity.pdbx_description
1 polymer ?
#
loop_
_entity_poly.entity_id
_entity_poly.type
_entity_poly.pdbx_seq_one_letter_code
_entity_poly.pdbx_strand_id
1 'polypeptide(L)'
;MGEPTVNGRAASVSRYRRRAIQPANGSDAFLASPEFRGNPLMRQIFLAIALIAAPVAAFTSFELYASTAPAKTASLGDLSPFKTIIADVQTLASKGDLASAAKRITDYETAWDQAETAIRPLNQNDWNNIDAASDAALKALRQSAPSADKVSKALTALMAVLNNPAQPAQ
;
A
#
# COMPACT_ATOMS: atom_id res chain seq x y z
N MET A 1 -9.99 -52.82 -7.19
CA MET A 1 -9.51 -54.03 -6.49
C MET A 1 -8.41 -53.57 -5.55
N GLY A 2 -8.49 -53.59 -4.23
CA GLY A 2 -9.54 -53.95 -3.29
C GLY A 2 -9.09 -53.44 -1.92
N GLU A 3 -9.99 -52.79 -1.19
CA GLU A 3 -10.06 -53.01 0.26
C GLU A 3 -10.40 -54.50 0.45
N PRO A 4 -9.92 -55.18 1.52
CA PRO A 4 -10.76 -55.12 2.73
C PRO A 4 -10.04 -55.39 4.09
N THR A 5 -10.57 -54.75 5.15
CA THR A 5 -11.03 -55.37 6.43
C THR A 5 -10.03 -56.03 7.40
N VAL A 6 -10.19 -56.07 8.73
CA VAL A 6 -11.06 -55.49 9.79
C VAL A 6 -10.56 -56.10 11.12
N ASN A 7 -11.00 -55.52 12.25
CA ASN A 7 -11.14 -56.09 13.60
C ASN A 7 -9.90 -56.08 14.51
N GLY A 8 -9.99 -55.65 15.78
CA GLY A 8 -11.15 -55.21 16.56
C GLY A 8 -10.91 -55.41 18.06
N ARG A 9 -11.83 -54.85 18.86
CA ARG A 9 -12.17 -55.19 20.27
C ARG A 9 -11.19 -54.72 21.37
N ALA A 10 -11.60 -54.31 22.57
CA ALA A 10 -12.92 -54.07 23.17
C ALA A 10 -12.74 -53.50 24.60
N ALA A 11 -13.84 -52.93 25.12
CA ALA A 11 -14.25 -52.91 26.53
C ALA A 11 -13.48 -51.94 27.46
N SER A 12 -14.09 -51.27 28.45
CA SER A 12 -15.23 -51.69 29.26
C SER A 12 -16.02 -50.49 29.80
N VAL A 13 -17.33 -50.69 29.86
CA VAL A 13 -18.33 -49.88 30.57
C VAL A 13 -18.51 -50.47 31.97
N SER A 14 -18.60 -49.65 33.02
CA SER A 14 -19.24 -49.99 34.31
C SER A 14 -19.59 -48.69 35.04
N ARG A 15 -20.84 -48.22 34.97
CA ARG A 15 -21.99 -48.58 35.83
C ARG A 15 -21.77 -48.31 37.32
N TYR A 16 -22.36 -47.21 37.81
CA TYR A 16 -22.99 -47.17 39.13
C TYR A 16 -24.36 -46.48 39.01
N ARG A 17 -25.40 -47.33 38.95
CA ARG A 17 -26.51 -47.47 39.92
C ARG A 17 -27.56 -46.37 39.87
N ARG A 18 -28.61 -46.70 39.12
CA ARG A 18 -29.99 -46.22 39.26
C ARG A 18 -30.57 -46.71 40.60
N ARG A 19 -31.10 -45.82 41.44
CA ARG A 19 -32.07 -46.15 42.50
C ARG A 19 -33.41 -45.52 42.12
N ALA A 20 -34.48 -46.28 42.35
CA ALA A 20 -35.82 -46.04 41.84
C ALA A 20 -36.67 -45.09 42.72
N ILE A 21 -37.47 -44.27 42.02
CA ILE A 21 -38.90 -43.90 42.20
C ILE A 21 -39.48 -43.80 43.63
N GLN A 22 -39.94 -42.59 43.99
CA GLN A 22 -41.31 -42.32 44.50
C GLN A 22 -41.69 -40.86 44.17
N PRO A 23 -42.88 -40.56 43.61
CA PRO A 23 -43.34 -39.20 43.33
C PRO A 23 -44.08 -38.61 44.54
N ALA A 24 -43.82 -37.33 44.86
CA ALA A 24 -44.65 -36.56 45.77
C ALA A 24 -45.16 -35.32 45.04
N ASN A 25 -46.47 -35.29 44.84
CA ASN A 25 -47.24 -34.13 44.44
C ASN A 25 -46.93 -32.94 45.36
N GLY A 26 -46.72 -31.79 44.74
CA GLY A 26 -46.52 -30.51 45.40
C GLY A 26 -46.53 -29.41 44.36
N SER A 27 -47.67 -29.25 43.69
CA SER A 27 -48.02 -27.97 43.07
C SER A 27 -48.01 -26.93 44.20
N ASP A 28 -46.94 -26.13 44.26
CA ASP A 28 -46.89 -24.74 44.74
C ASP A 28 -45.43 -24.34 45.03
N ALA A 29 -44.72 -23.88 44.00
CA ALA A 29 -43.52 -23.06 44.16
C ALA A 29 -43.40 -22.12 42.95
N PHE A 30 -44.30 -21.15 42.97
CA PHE A 30 -44.22 -19.83 42.38
C PHE A 30 -42.78 -19.30 42.23
N LEU A 31 -42.41 -18.96 40.98
CA LEU A 31 -41.44 -17.96 40.52
C LEU A 31 -40.10 -17.81 41.27
N ALA A 32 -39.02 -18.26 40.61
CA ALA A 32 -37.71 -17.63 40.77
C ALA A 32 -36.97 -17.61 39.43
N SER A 33 -37.25 -16.59 38.62
CA SER A 33 -36.28 -16.11 37.64
C SER A 33 -35.01 -15.69 38.38
N PRO A 34 -33.80 -15.92 37.84
CA PRO A 34 -32.59 -15.35 38.39
C PRO A 34 -32.60 -13.84 38.14
N GLU A 35 -33.25 -13.09 39.02
CA GLU A 35 -33.09 -11.66 39.16
C GLU A 35 -31.61 -11.41 39.48
N PHE A 36 -30.84 -10.93 38.50
CA PHE A 36 -29.56 -10.29 38.75
C PHE A 36 -29.82 -9.04 39.60
N ARG A 37 -29.97 -9.23 40.91
CA ARG A 37 -30.07 -8.15 41.89
C ARG A 37 -28.66 -7.61 42.14
N GLY A 38 -28.07 -7.04 41.09
CA GLY A 38 -26.83 -6.28 41.16
C GLY A 38 -27.13 -4.89 41.70
N ASN A 39 -26.44 -4.49 42.77
CA ASN A 39 -26.58 -3.18 43.39
C ASN A 39 -26.52 -2.07 42.31
N PRO A 40 -27.43 -1.07 42.31
CA PRO A 40 -27.50 -0.05 41.26
C PRO A 40 -26.18 0.72 41.11
N LEU A 41 -25.44 0.84 42.21
CA LEU A 41 -24.10 1.42 42.28
C LEU A 41 -23.07 0.63 41.43
N MET A 42 -23.13 -0.70 41.44
CA MET A 42 -22.18 -1.56 40.74
C MET A 42 -22.40 -1.51 39.23
N ARG A 43 -23.66 -1.44 38.78
CA ARG A 43 -24.03 -1.27 37.38
C ARG A 43 -23.67 0.11 36.83
N GLN A 44 -23.73 1.16 37.65
CA GLN A 44 -23.27 2.51 37.28
C GLN A 44 -21.74 2.60 37.19
N ILE A 45 -21.00 1.92 38.07
CA ILE A 45 -19.52 1.86 38.01
C ILE A 45 -19.06 1.17 36.73
N PHE A 46 -19.67 0.04 36.34
CA PHE A 46 -19.33 -0.64 35.08
C PHE A 46 -19.60 0.21 33.84
N LEU A 47 -20.69 0.99 33.83
CA LEU A 47 -21.00 1.90 32.72
C LEU A 47 -20.03 3.07 32.64
N ALA A 48 -19.61 3.65 33.78
CA ALA A 48 -18.65 4.75 33.79
C ALA A 48 -17.26 4.33 33.27
N ILE A 49 -16.79 3.14 33.64
CA ILE A 49 -15.51 2.60 33.14
C ILE A 49 -15.60 2.34 31.62
N ALA A 50 -16.72 1.78 31.14
CA ALA A 50 -16.93 1.55 29.71
C ALA A 50 -16.99 2.85 28.89
N LEU A 51 -17.59 3.92 29.44
CA LEU A 51 -17.73 5.22 28.76
C LEU A 51 -16.40 5.98 28.62
N ILE A 52 -15.40 5.66 29.44
CA ILE A 52 -14.05 6.24 29.35
C ILE A 52 -13.12 5.36 28.52
N ALA A 53 -13.17 4.02 28.71
CA ALA A 53 -12.29 3.11 28.00
C ALA A 53 -12.53 3.07 26.47
N ALA A 54 -13.80 3.19 26.04
CA ALA A 54 -14.14 3.16 24.62
C ALA A 54 -13.58 4.36 23.81
N PRO A 55 -13.77 5.63 24.21
CA PRO A 55 -13.17 6.77 23.49
C PRO A 55 -11.65 6.80 23.59
N VAL A 56 -11.05 6.37 24.71
CA VAL A 56 -9.59 6.26 24.82
C VAL A 56 -9.04 5.18 23.88
N ALA A 57 -9.64 3.99 23.82
CA ALA A 57 -9.21 2.93 22.91
C ALA A 57 -9.45 3.30 21.43
N ALA A 58 -10.55 3.97 21.11
CA ALA A 58 -10.81 4.46 19.76
C ALA A 58 -9.80 5.54 19.34
N PHE A 59 -9.50 6.50 20.23
CA PHE A 59 -8.53 7.56 19.96
C PHE A 59 -7.10 7.02 19.82
N THR A 60 -6.66 6.10 20.69
CA THR A 60 -5.32 5.48 20.57
C THR A 60 -5.18 4.61 19.33
N SER A 61 -6.24 3.89 18.94
CA SER A 61 -6.25 3.11 17.70
C SER A 61 -6.23 4.00 16.46
N PHE A 62 -6.95 5.13 16.50
CA PHE A 62 -6.97 6.12 15.42
C PHE A 62 -5.63 6.84 15.27
N GLU A 63 -5.01 7.27 16.37
CA GLU A 63 -3.67 7.89 16.36
C GLU A 63 -2.59 6.93 15.86
N LEU A 64 -2.65 5.65 16.28
CA LEU A 64 -1.73 4.63 15.78
C LEU A 64 -1.92 4.38 14.28
N TYR A 65 -3.17 4.34 13.81
CA TYR A 65 -3.48 4.20 12.38
C TYR A 65 -3.05 5.42 11.57
N ALA A 66 -3.32 6.64 12.04
CA ALA A 66 -2.94 7.88 11.38
C ALA A 66 -1.41 8.08 11.33
N SER A 67 -0.70 7.64 12.37
CA SER A 67 0.77 7.71 12.45
C SER A 67 1.49 6.66 11.60
N THR A 68 0.80 5.57 11.23
CA THR A 68 1.35 4.48 10.41
C THR A 68 0.81 4.47 8.98
N ALA A 69 -0.18 5.32 8.68
CA ALA A 69 -0.63 5.55 7.32
C ALA A 69 0.56 6.07 6.50
N PRO A 70 0.89 5.44 5.34
CA PRO A 70 1.96 5.94 4.50
C PRO A 70 1.62 7.37 4.09
N ALA A 71 2.51 8.31 4.42
CA ALA A 71 2.40 9.67 3.93
C ALA A 71 2.35 9.61 2.40
N LYS A 72 1.28 10.13 1.81
CA LYS A 72 1.15 10.21 0.36
C LYS A 72 2.29 11.11 -0.15
N THR A 73 3.26 10.53 -0.84
CA THR A 73 4.33 11.31 -1.48
C THR A 73 3.70 12.30 -2.44
N ALA A 74 4.16 13.54 -2.40
CA ALA A 74 3.65 14.57 -3.28
C ALA A 74 4.02 14.25 -4.72
N SER A 75 3.22 14.70 -5.69
CA SER A 75 3.68 14.70 -7.09
C SER A 75 4.88 15.64 -7.24
N LEU A 76 5.73 15.42 -8.25
CA LEU A 76 6.83 16.33 -8.61
C LEU A 76 6.37 17.70 -9.14
N GLY A 77 5.06 17.91 -9.29
CA GLY A 77 4.49 19.16 -9.78
C GLY A 77 4.33 19.17 -11.30
N ASP A 78 4.49 20.34 -11.91
CA ASP A 78 4.35 20.52 -13.35
C ASP A 78 5.64 20.13 -14.10
N LEU A 79 5.56 19.04 -14.87
CA LEU A 79 6.66 18.54 -15.70
C LEU A 79 6.53 18.98 -17.18
N SER A 80 5.54 19.80 -17.52
CA SER A 80 5.27 20.22 -18.91
C SER A 80 6.44 20.94 -19.58
N PRO A 81 7.23 21.80 -18.88
CA PRO A 81 8.42 22.42 -19.47
C PRO A 81 9.45 21.38 -19.95
N PHE A 82 9.71 20.35 -19.14
CA PHE A 82 10.61 19.25 -19.48
C PHE A 82 10.11 18.45 -20.70
N LYS A 83 8.82 18.10 -20.70
CA LYS A 83 8.19 17.38 -21.81
C LYS A 83 8.28 18.17 -23.11
N THR A 84 8.11 19.49 -23.06
CA THR A 84 8.21 20.36 -24.23
C THR A 84 9.62 20.29 -24.82
N ILE A 85 10.66 20.44 -23.99
CA ILE A 85 12.04 20.37 -24.47
C ILE A 85 12.34 18.99 -25.06
N ILE A 86 11.96 17.89 -24.40
CA ILE A 86 12.19 16.53 -24.92
C ILE A 86 11.43 16.27 -26.23
N ALA A 87 10.22 16.82 -26.40
CA ALA A 87 9.50 16.75 -27.67
C ALA A 87 10.24 17.50 -28.80
N ASP A 88 10.87 18.63 -28.49
CA ASP A 88 11.73 19.34 -29.44
C ASP A 88 12.97 18.50 -29.81
N VAL A 89 13.61 17.86 -28.81
CA VAL A 89 14.76 16.97 -29.04
C VAL A 89 14.35 15.79 -29.93
N GLN A 90 13.20 15.16 -29.67
CA GLN A 90 12.65 14.09 -30.50
C GLN A 90 12.40 14.56 -31.95
N THR A 91 11.85 15.77 -32.11
CA THR A 91 11.61 16.36 -33.43
C THR A 91 12.91 16.56 -34.21
N LEU A 92 13.96 17.09 -33.56
CA LEU A 92 15.28 17.26 -34.18
C LEU A 92 15.92 15.92 -34.54
N ALA A 93 15.89 14.96 -33.62
CA ALA A 93 16.43 13.62 -33.84
C ALA A 93 15.72 12.88 -34.99
N SER A 94 14.39 13.02 -35.10
CA SER A 94 13.60 12.41 -36.19
C SER A 94 13.96 12.95 -37.59
N LYS A 95 14.52 14.17 -37.66
CA LYS A 95 15.01 14.79 -38.90
C LYS A 95 16.46 14.41 -39.22
N GLY A 96 17.10 13.59 -38.38
CA GLY A 96 18.51 13.26 -38.47
C GLY A 96 19.46 14.35 -37.95
N ASP A 97 18.93 15.45 -37.39
CA ASP A 97 19.74 16.55 -36.84
C ASP A 97 20.16 16.24 -35.40
N LEU A 98 21.06 15.27 -35.26
CA LEU A 98 21.56 14.82 -33.95
C LEU A 98 22.44 15.89 -33.28
N ALA A 99 23.05 16.79 -34.05
CA ALA A 99 23.85 17.89 -33.51
C ALA A 99 22.97 18.95 -32.83
N SER A 100 21.86 19.35 -33.45
CA SER A 100 20.89 20.25 -32.81
C SER A 100 20.14 19.55 -31.68
N ALA A 101 19.81 18.26 -31.82
CA ALA A 101 19.23 17.48 -30.73
C ALA A 101 20.16 17.44 -29.50
N ALA A 102 21.46 17.27 -29.70
CA ALA A 102 22.46 17.33 -28.63
C ALA A 102 22.52 18.69 -27.93
N LYS A 103 22.35 19.79 -28.66
CA LYS A 103 22.24 21.13 -28.05
C LYS A 103 20.96 21.27 -27.25
N ARG A 104 19.82 20.87 -27.82
CA ARG A 104 18.51 21.01 -27.18
C ARG A 104 18.36 20.14 -25.93
N ILE A 105 19.01 18.98 -25.88
CA ILE A 105 19.01 18.16 -24.65
C ILE A 105 19.89 18.76 -23.54
N THR A 106 20.86 19.62 -23.87
CA THR A 106 21.58 20.40 -22.84
C THR A 106 20.69 21.49 -22.23
N ASP A 107 19.76 22.08 -23.00
CA ASP A 107 18.74 22.99 -22.44
C ASP A 107 17.84 22.23 -21.44
N TYR A 108 17.50 20.97 -21.76
CA TYR A 108 16.75 20.10 -20.87
C TYR A 108 17.51 19.82 -19.56
N GLU A 109 18.78 19.41 -19.64
CA GLU A 109 19.65 19.16 -18.48
C GLU A 109 19.75 20.41 -17.60
N THR A 110 19.96 21.58 -18.21
CA THR A 110 20.02 22.86 -17.50
C THR A 110 18.72 23.15 -16.74
N ALA A 111 17.57 22.94 -17.37
CA ALA A 111 16.28 23.15 -16.73
C ALA A 111 16.03 22.13 -15.60
N TRP A 112 16.45 20.87 -15.79
CA TRP A 112 16.31 19.80 -14.81
C TRP A 112 17.13 20.08 -13.55
N ASP A 113 18.41 20.45 -13.72
CA ASP A 113 19.32 20.80 -12.61
C ASP A 113 18.81 22.01 -11.81
N GLN A 114 18.30 23.03 -12.50
CA GLN A 114 17.71 24.21 -11.85
C GLN A 114 16.49 23.85 -11.00
N ALA A 115 15.70 22.86 -11.42
CA ALA A 115 14.52 22.42 -10.69
C ALA A 115 14.84 21.42 -9.56
N GLU A 116 16.00 20.76 -9.57
CA GLU A 116 16.34 19.63 -8.70
C GLU A 116 16.01 19.92 -7.23
N THR A 117 16.53 21.03 -6.70
CA THR A 117 16.37 21.39 -5.29
C THR A 117 14.91 21.58 -4.86
N ALA A 118 14.03 21.95 -5.80
CA ALA A 118 12.61 22.13 -5.55
C ALA A 118 11.81 20.84 -5.70
N ILE A 119 12.12 20.01 -6.71
CA ILE A 119 11.29 18.84 -7.05
C ILE A 119 11.77 17.53 -6.40
N ARG A 120 13.08 17.35 -6.21
CA ARG A 120 13.67 16.12 -5.67
C ARG A 120 13.14 15.75 -4.27
N PRO A 121 12.98 16.69 -3.32
CA PRO A 121 12.44 16.37 -2.00
C PRO A 121 10.96 15.97 -2.00
N LEU A 122 10.19 16.31 -3.05
CA LEU A 122 8.75 16.04 -3.11
C LEU A 122 8.46 14.55 -3.28
N ASN A 123 9.25 13.88 -4.14
CA ASN A 123 9.17 12.46 -4.37
C ASN A 123 10.48 11.92 -4.96
N GLN A 124 11.36 11.45 -4.09
CA GLN A 124 12.68 10.93 -4.47
C GLN A 124 12.59 9.76 -5.47
N ASN A 125 11.58 8.90 -5.35
CA ASN A 125 11.44 7.72 -6.21
C ASN A 125 11.12 8.14 -7.66
N ASP A 126 10.12 9.00 -7.83
CA ASP A 126 9.71 9.49 -9.14
C ASP A 126 10.82 10.35 -9.77
N TRP A 127 11.52 11.15 -8.95
CA TRP A 127 12.67 11.93 -9.39
C TRP A 127 13.80 11.02 -9.89
N ASN A 128 14.16 9.97 -9.14
CA ASN A 128 15.20 9.01 -9.53
C ASN A 128 14.86 8.30 -10.85
N ASN A 129 13.58 7.98 -11.09
CA ASN A 129 13.16 7.33 -12.32
C ASN A 129 13.37 8.24 -13.53
N ILE A 130 13.00 9.52 -13.41
CA ILE A 130 13.24 10.51 -14.47
C ILE A 130 14.75 10.70 -14.66
N ASP A 131 15.49 10.89 -13.59
CA ASP A 131 16.94 11.11 -13.59
C ASP A 131 17.70 10.00 -14.33
N ALA A 132 17.39 8.74 -14.04
CA ALA A 132 17.98 7.59 -14.73
C ALA A 132 17.64 7.56 -16.23
N ALA A 133 16.42 7.96 -16.61
CA ALA A 133 16.02 8.05 -18.02
C ALA A 133 16.70 9.23 -18.74
N SER A 134 16.91 10.35 -18.03
CA SER A 134 17.65 11.52 -18.49
C SER A 134 19.09 11.15 -18.80
N ASP A 135 19.77 10.47 -17.88
CA ASP A 135 21.13 9.96 -18.06
C ASP A 135 21.25 9.09 -19.31
N ALA A 136 20.29 8.18 -19.53
CA ALA A 136 20.28 7.32 -20.70
C ALA A 136 20.15 8.13 -22.01
N ALA A 137 19.27 9.13 -22.04
CA ALA A 137 19.08 10.00 -23.20
C ALA A 137 20.30 10.90 -23.48
N LEU A 138 20.85 11.53 -22.45
CA LEU A 138 22.06 12.35 -22.52
C LEU A 138 23.25 11.52 -23.03
N LYS A 139 23.44 10.32 -22.47
CA LYS A 139 24.49 9.39 -22.88
C LYS A 139 24.33 8.96 -24.34
N ALA A 140 23.11 8.68 -24.81
CA ALA A 140 22.86 8.26 -26.18
C ALA A 140 23.17 9.36 -27.20
N LEU A 141 22.81 10.62 -26.89
CA LEU A 141 23.04 11.77 -27.77
C LEU A 141 24.50 12.26 -27.76
N ARG A 142 25.21 12.12 -26.64
CA ARG A 142 26.59 12.63 -26.47
C ARG A 142 27.68 11.65 -26.87
N GLN A 143 27.34 10.49 -27.43
CA GLN A 143 28.35 9.60 -28.01
C GLN A 143 29.07 10.30 -29.18
N SER A 144 30.36 10.00 -29.40
CA SER A 144 31.11 10.60 -30.52
C SER A 144 30.49 10.33 -31.89
N ALA A 145 29.79 9.21 -32.04
CA ALA A 145 28.95 8.87 -33.19
C ALA A 145 27.60 8.32 -32.68
N PRO A 146 26.61 9.20 -32.40
CA PRO A 146 25.35 8.78 -31.82
C PRO A 146 24.53 7.96 -32.83
N SER A 147 23.99 6.83 -32.37
CA SER A 147 23.09 5.99 -33.18
C SER A 147 21.67 6.56 -33.13
N ALA A 148 21.09 6.86 -34.29
CA ALA A 148 19.74 7.39 -34.39
C ALA A 148 18.70 6.50 -33.69
N ASP A 149 18.80 5.18 -33.86
CA ASP A 149 17.88 4.22 -33.22
C ASP A 149 18.02 4.23 -31.69
N LYS A 150 19.26 4.25 -31.17
CA LYS A 150 19.51 4.30 -29.73
C LYS A 150 19.03 5.62 -29.12
N VAL A 151 19.26 6.74 -29.82
CA VAL A 151 18.78 8.07 -29.43
C VAL A 151 17.25 8.08 -29.39
N SER A 152 16.60 7.62 -30.46
CA SER A 152 15.13 7.56 -30.54
C SER A 152 14.54 6.71 -29.42
N LYS A 153 15.11 5.53 -29.15
CA LYS A 153 14.69 4.65 -28.06
C LYS A 153 14.85 5.34 -26.69
N ALA A 154 16.00 5.95 -26.42
CA ALA A 154 16.26 6.61 -25.15
C ALA A 154 15.33 7.83 -24.92
N LEU A 155 15.11 8.65 -25.95
CA LEU A 155 14.19 9.79 -25.86
C LEU A 155 12.73 9.35 -25.68
N THR A 156 12.33 8.25 -26.31
CA THR A 156 10.99 7.68 -26.11
C THR A 156 10.81 7.19 -24.67
N ALA A 157 11.82 6.51 -24.13
CA ALA A 157 11.81 6.05 -22.75
C ALA A 157 11.74 7.24 -21.76
N LEU A 158 12.55 8.28 -21.96
CA LEU A 158 12.50 9.49 -21.13
C LEU A 158 11.12 10.17 -21.19
N MET A 159 10.53 10.33 -22.38
CA MET A 159 9.18 10.89 -22.51
C MET A 159 8.13 10.03 -21.78
N ALA A 160 8.25 8.70 -21.85
CA ALA A 160 7.35 7.79 -21.15
C ALA A 160 7.44 7.96 -19.62
N VAL A 161 8.66 8.07 -19.07
CA VAL A 161 8.85 8.30 -17.63
C VAL A 161 8.39 9.70 -17.21
N LEU A 162 8.63 10.74 -18.02
CA LEU A 162 8.07 12.08 -17.75
C LEU A 162 6.54 12.08 -17.72
N ASN A 163 5.90 11.20 -18.49
CA ASN A 163 4.45 11.02 -18.48
C ASN A 163 3.94 10.18 -17.30
N ASN A 164 4.76 9.24 -16.82
CA ASN A 164 4.43 8.39 -15.69
C ASN A 164 5.67 8.15 -14.80
N PRO A 165 6.04 9.13 -13.94
CA PRO A 165 7.26 9.08 -13.14
C PRO A 165 7.30 7.92 -12.13
N ALA A 166 6.13 7.37 -11.79
CA ALA A 166 6.01 6.23 -10.89
C ALA A 166 6.50 4.91 -11.52
N GLN A 167 6.79 4.89 -12.83
CA GLN A 167 7.32 3.73 -13.53
C GLN A 167 8.73 4.05 -14.07
N PRO A 168 9.72 3.19 -13.82
CA PRO A 168 11.05 3.36 -14.40
C PRO A 168 11.01 3.13 -15.91
N ALA A 169 12.03 3.65 -16.61
CA ALA A 169 12.21 3.39 -18.03
C ALA A 169 12.35 1.88 -18.31
N GLN A 170 11.69 1.40 -19.37
CA GLN A 170 11.72 0.01 -19.83
C GLN A 170 12.87 -0.27 -20.82
#